data_AF-A0A9Q3PNA1-F1
#
_entry.id   AF-A0A9Q3PNA1-F1
#
_cell.length_a   1.000
_cell.length_b   1.000
_cell.length_c   1.000
_cell.angle_alpha   90.00
_cell.angle_beta   90.00
_cell.angle_gamma   90.00
#
_symmetry.space_group_name_H-M   'P 1'
#
loop_
_entity.id
_entity.type
_entity.pdbx_description
1 polymer ?
#
loop_
_entity_poly.entity_id
_entity_poly.type
_entity_poly.pdbx_seq_one_letter_code
_entity_poly.pdbx_strand_id
1 'polypeptide(L)'
;MPDWKLPFKIYIYACGEGLGASLHRTQIINDKPVEGPICFTSGQIKPTEERHGESQMEWLFLVWALEKLHHYSDGTVFDVITDCNAVKSLLNMRTPNRNMLRLQIAIQEYRGNMTIVHKSGNIHKNADGL
;
A
#
# COMPACT_ATOMS: atom_id res chain seq x y z
N MET A 1 16.67 3.17 19.22
CA MET A 1 16.63 3.64 17.81
C MET A 1 15.95 2.58 16.97
N PRO A 2 15.12 2.93 15.97
CA PRO A 2 14.54 1.96 15.06
C PRO A 2 15.66 1.26 14.27
N ASP A 3 15.56 -0.06 14.12
CA ASP A 3 16.65 -0.85 13.53
C ASP A 3 16.87 -0.69 12.00
N TRP A 4 16.04 -0.04 11.17
CA TRP A 4 16.19 0.12 9.70
C TRP A 4 16.50 -1.11 8.80
N LYS A 5 16.97 -2.26 9.31
CA LYS A 5 17.28 -3.46 8.50
C LYS A 5 16.08 -4.36 8.26
N LEU A 6 15.09 -4.30 9.16
CA LEU A 6 13.83 -5.06 9.00
C LEU A 6 12.89 -4.35 8.02
N PRO A 7 12.35 -5.07 7.01
CA PRO A 7 11.51 -4.49 5.97
C PRO A 7 10.21 -3.93 6.55
N PHE A 8 9.72 -2.87 5.93
CA PHE A 8 8.42 -2.30 6.25
C PHE A 8 7.29 -3.07 5.57
N LYS A 9 6.10 -3.00 6.15
CA LYS A 9 4.88 -3.49 5.53
C LYS A 9 3.89 -2.34 5.43
N ILE A 10 3.38 -2.07 4.24
CA ILE A 10 2.37 -1.06 3.98
C ILE A 10 1.08 -1.82 3.69
N TYR A 11 0.13 -1.75 4.61
CA TYR A 11 -1.23 -2.22 4.34
C TYR A 11 -1.98 -1.08 3.66
N ILE A 12 -2.63 -1.37 2.54
CA ILE A 12 -3.53 -0.43 1.88
C ILE A 12 -4.95 -1.00 1.90
N TYR A 13 -5.93 -0.11 2.04
CA TYR A 13 -7.33 -0.45 1.94
C TYR A 13 -8.15 0.67 1.33
N ALA A 14 -9.18 0.23 0.61
CA ALA A 14 -10.17 1.09 0.01
C ALA A 14 -11.55 0.69 0.50
N CYS A 15 -12.35 1.68 0.86
CA CYS A 15 -13.78 1.51 1.06
C CYS A 15 -14.51 2.60 0.27
N GLY A 16 -15.80 2.40 -0.01
CA GLY A 16 -16.61 3.36 -0.78
C GLY A 16 -16.61 4.79 -0.23
N GLU A 17 -16.25 4.99 1.04
CA GLU A 17 -16.23 6.30 1.71
C GLU A 17 -14.83 6.92 1.83
N GLY A 18 -13.76 6.17 1.54
CA GLY A 18 -12.39 6.66 1.75
C GLY A 18 -11.31 5.61 1.57
N LEU A 19 -10.08 6.09 1.67
CA LEU A 19 -8.87 5.32 1.45
C LEU A 19 -7.98 5.40 2.69
N GLY A 20 -7.29 4.31 3.00
CA GLY A 20 -6.40 4.26 4.15
C GLY A 20 -5.18 3.40 3.92
N ALA A 21 -4.10 3.74 4.61
CA ALA A 21 -2.89 2.95 4.65
C ALA A 21 -2.28 2.94 6.05
N SER A 22 -1.68 1.80 6.43
CA SER A 22 -0.92 1.68 7.66
C SER A 22 0.47 1.14 7.38
N LEU A 23 1.47 1.82 7.95
CA LEU A 23 2.85 1.38 7.94
C LEU A 23 3.11 0.54 9.17
N HIS A 24 3.55 -0.69 8.98
CA HIS A 24 3.84 -1.67 10.01
C HIS A 24 5.29 -2.10 9.95
N ARG A 25 5.81 -2.55 11.09
CA ARG A 25 7.14 -3.14 11.18
C ARG A 25 7.19 -4.21 12.26
N THR A 26 8.02 -5.22 12.03
CA THR A 26 8.34 -6.20 13.06
C THR A 26 9.28 -5.60 14.10
N GLN A 27 8.88 -5.68 15.36
CA GLN A 27 9.66 -5.29 16.53
C GLN A 27 9.90 -6.52 17.40
N ILE A 28 11.01 -6.54 18.14
CA ILE A 28 11.26 -7.60 19.12
C ILE A 28 10.68 -7.15 20.46
N ILE A 29 9.63 -7.83 20.91
CA ILE A 29 8.98 -7.61 22.21
C ILE A 29 9.08 -8.92 22.99
N ASN A 30 9.71 -8.89 24.17
CA ASN A 30 9.95 -10.08 25.00
C ASN A 30 10.62 -11.22 24.21
N ASP A 31 11.69 -10.90 23.47
CA ASP A 31 12.45 -11.83 22.59
C ASP A 31 11.63 -12.49 21.48
N LYS A 32 10.42 -11.98 21.19
CA LYS A 32 9.54 -12.48 20.12
C LYS A 32 9.33 -11.41 19.05
N PRO A 33 9.36 -11.78 17.76
CA PRO A 33 8.99 -10.88 16.69
C PRO A 33 7.49 -10.62 16.72
N VAL A 34 7.11 -9.36 16.93
CA VAL A 34 5.72 -8.88 16.92
C VAL A 34 5.62 -7.78 15.87
N GLU A 35 4.69 -7.93 14.94
CA GLU A 35 4.38 -6.87 13.98
C GLU A 35 3.51 -5.81 14.66
N GLY A 36 3.91 -4.54 14.56
CA GLY A 36 3.17 -3.42 15.11
C GLY A 36 3.08 -2.23 14.16
N PRO A 37 2.05 -1.38 14.30
CA PRO A 37 1.92 -0.18 13.50
C PRO A 37 2.97 0.87 13.91
N ILE A 38 3.42 1.64 12.93
CA ILE A 38 4.28 2.82 13.08
C ILE A 38 3.47 4.08 12.80
N CYS A 39 2.68 4.06 11.71
CA CYS A 39 1.94 5.21 11.24
C CYS A 39 0.66 4.77 10.53
N PHE A 40 -0.39 5.57 10.65
CA PHE A 40 -1.63 5.44 9.91
C PHE A 40 -1.84 6.71 9.10
N THR A 41 -2.32 6.55 7.87
CA THR A 41 -2.74 7.66 7.03
C THR A 41 -4.07 7.32 6.39
N SER A 42 -4.96 8.30 6.32
CA SER A 42 -6.27 8.16 5.67
C SER A 42 -6.52 9.38 4.80
N GLY A 43 -7.36 9.20 3.79
CA GLY A 43 -7.76 10.24 2.86
C GLY A 43 -9.17 10.03 2.35
N GLN A 44 -9.69 11.05 1.70
CA GLN A 44 -10.97 10.99 1.00
C GLN A 44 -10.73 10.80 -0.49
N ILE A 45 -11.63 10.03 -1.12
CA ILE A 45 -11.68 9.89 -2.57
C ILE A 45 -12.27 11.19 -3.14
N LYS A 46 -11.65 11.75 -4.17
CA LYS A 46 -12.23 12.92 -4.84
C LYS A 46 -13.42 12.48 -5.69
N PRO A 47 -14.45 13.31 -5.89
CA PRO A 47 -15.60 12.98 -6.75
C PRO A 47 -15.21 12.62 -8.21
N THR A 48 -14.08 13.11 -8.69
CA THR A 48 -13.53 12.75 -10.00
C THR A 48 -12.98 11.33 -10.05
N GLU A 49 -12.49 10.85 -8.90
CA GLU A 49 -11.86 9.54 -8.74
C GLU A 49 -12.92 8.45 -8.49
N GLU A 50 -14.06 8.78 -7.87
CA GLU A 50 -15.20 7.87 -7.66
C GLU A 50 -15.73 7.20 -8.95
N ARG A 51 -15.48 7.81 -10.11
CA ARG A 51 -15.92 7.28 -11.42
C ARG A 51 -15.04 6.12 -11.91
N HIS A 52 -13.92 5.85 -11.26
CA HIS A 52 -13.02 4.75 -11.60
C HIS A 52 -13.60 3.42 -11.11
N GLY A 53 -13.44 2.37 -11.90
CA GLY A 53 -13.78 1.02 -11.46
C GLY A 53 -12.87 0.56 -10.31
N GLU A 54 -13.34 -0.41 -9.51
CA GLU A 54 -12.67 -0.92 -8.30
C GLU A 54 -11.17 -1.20 -8.50
N SER A 55 -10.80 -1.87 -9.60
CA SER A 55 -9.40 -2.17 -9.91
C SER A 55 -8.53 -0.94 -10.19
N GLN A 56 -9.11 0.13 -10.76
CA GLN A 56 -8.39 1.38 -11.01
C GLN A 56 -8.24 2.19 -9.73
N MET A 57 -9.26 2.15 -8.87
CA MET A 57 -9.25 2.78 -7.56
C MET A 57 -8.14 2.21 -6.68
N GLU A 58 -8.04 0.89 -6.60
CA GLU A 58 -6.96 0.19 -5.87
C GLU A 58 -5.55 0.61 -6.30
N TRP A 59 -5.38 0.88 -7.59
CA TRP A 59 -4.12 1.40 -8.12
C TRP A 59 -3.84 2.84 -7.74
N LEU A 60 -4.87 3.69 -7.82
CA LEU A 60 -4.77 5.06 -7.38
C LEU A 60 -4.40 5.11 -5.88
N PHE A 61 -4.94 4.19 -5.09
CA PHE A 61 -4.63 4.08 -3.66
C PHE A 61 -3.23 3.58 -3.38
N LEU A 62 -2.71 2.63 -4.17
CA LEU A 62 -1.30 2.27 -4.10
C LEU A 62 -0.41 3.49 -4.31
N VAL A 63 -0.64 4.24 -5.40
CA VAL A 63 0.16 5.44 -5.71
C VAL A 63 0.05 6.47 -4.58
N TRP A 64 -1.17 6.76 -4.13
CA TRP A 64 -1.40 7.69 -3.03
C TRP A 64 -0.69 7.25 -1.74
N ALA A 65 -0.75 5.97 -1.38
CA ALA A 65 -0.12 5.46 -0.16
C ALA A 65 1.40 5.56 -0.23
N LEU A 66 1.99 5.26 -1.40
CA LEU A 66 3.43 5.40 -1.63
C LEU A 66 3.87 6.86 -1.59
N GLU A 67 3.10 7.78 -2.15
CA GLU A 67 3.37 9.22 -2.05
C GLU A 67 3.32 9.71 -0.59
N LYS A 68 2.33 9.26 0.19
CA LYS A 68 2.19 9.64 1.61
C LYS A 68 3.28 9.04 2.50
N LEU A 69 3.71 7.82 2.19
CA LEU A 69 4.71 7.09 2.96
C LEU A 69 6.10 7.13 2.32
N HIS A 70 6.33 8.02 1.35
CA HIS A 70 7.57 8.12 0.58
C HIS A 70 8.81 8.17 1.48
N HIS A 71 8.77 8.93 2.57
CA HIS A 71 9.87 9.03 3.53
C HIS A 71 10.26 7.70 4.21
N TYR A 72 9.37 6.69 4.18
CA TYR A 72 9.61 5.36 4.73
C TYR A 72 9.89 4.32 3.64
N SER A 73 9.30 4.48 2.45
CA SER A 73 9.42 3.52 1.33
C SER A 73 10.60 3.83 0.39
N ASP A 74 11.08 5.07 0.34
CA ASP A 74 12.21 5.42 -0.52
C ASP A 74 13.51 4.76 -0.06
N GLY A 75 14.20 4.11 -1.00
CA GLY A 75 15.46 3.40 -0.73
C GLY A 75 15.38 2.19 0.21
N THR A 76 14.18 1.78 0.65
CA THR A 76 14.00 0.63 1.57
C THR A 76 13.25 -0.51 0.88
N VAL A 77 13.48 -1.74 1.35
CA VAL A 77 12.70 -2.91 0.93
C VAL A 77 11.43 -2.99 1.77
N PHE A 78 10.29 -3.09 1.10
CA PHE A 78 9.00 -3.15 1.76
C PHE A 78 7.97 -3.99 1.00
N ASP A 79 7.00 -4.48 1.75
CA ASP A 79 5.87 -5.22 1.21
C ASP A 79 4.63 -4.33 1.19
N VAL A 80 3.90 -4.32 0.08
CA VAL A 80 2.54 -3.77 0.03
C VAL A 80 1.55 -4.90 0.19
N ILE A 81 0.69 -4.81 1.20
CA ILE A 81 -0.34 -5.79 1.51
C ILE A 81 -1.70 -5.22 1.14
N THR A 82 -2.43 -5.95 0.30
CA THR A 82 -3.76 -5.57 -0.21
C THR A 82 -4.64 -6.82 -0.31
N ASP A 83 -5.95 -6.65 -0.14
CA ASP A 83 -6.96 -7.68 -0.41
C ASP A 83 -7.39 -7.69 -1.89
N CYS A 84 -6.88 -6.78 -2.72
CA CYS A 84 -7.18 -6.69 -4.14
C CYS A 84 -6.07 -7.30 -5.03
N ASN A 85 -6.42 -8.39 -5.72
CA ASN A 85 -5.54 -9.03 -6.69
C ASN A 85 -5.24 -8.16 -7.93
N ALA A 86 -6.08 -7.16 -8.23
CA ALA A 86 -5.88 -6.27 -9.37
C ALA A 86 -4.61 -5.42 -9.25
N VAL A 87 -4.15 -5.16 -8.02
CA VAL A 87 -2.90 -4.42 -7.79
C VAL A 87 -1.71 -5.20 -8.34
N LYS A 88 -1.68 -6.51 -8.09
CA LYS A 88 -0.62 -7.41 -8.56
C LYS A 88 -0.62 -7.58 -10.08
N SER A 89 -1.79 -7.66 -10.71
CA SER A 89 -1.89 -7.93 -12.16
C SER A 89 -1.46 -6.74 -13.01
N LEU A 90 -1.78 -5.52 -12.59
CA LEU A 90 -1.49 -4.34 -13.40
C LEU A 90 0.01 -4.00 -13.44
N LEU A 91 0.80 -4.47 -12.47
CA LEU A 91 2.27 -4.39 -12.52
C LEU A 91 2.84 -5.10 -13.76
N ASN A 92 2.15 -6.14 -14.26
CA ASN A 92 2.61 -6.97 -15.36
C ASN A 92 1.74 -6.78 -16.62
N MET A 93 0.91 -5.73 -16.65
CA MET A 93 -0.01 -5.48 -17.75
C MET A 93 0.75 -5.02 -19.01
N ARG A 94 0.59 -5.79 -20.10
CA ARG A 94 1.24 -5.51 -21.40
C ARG A 94 0.64 -4.33 -22.16
N THR A 95 -0.66 -4.07 -21.98
CA THR A 95 -1.39 -3.04 -22.73
C THR A 95 -2.14 -2.11 -21.76
N PRO A 96 -1.43 -1.28 -20.97
CA PRO A 96 -2.07 -0.32 -20.08
C PRO A 96 -2.71 0.82 -20.90
N ASN A 97 -3.86 1.31 -20.46
CA ASN A 97 -4.41 2.57 -20.98
C ASN A 97 -3.57 3.77 -20.49
N ARG A 98 -3.87 4.98 -21.00
CA ARG A 98 -3.08 6.19 -20.67
C ARG A 98 -2.99 6.48 -19.17
N ASN A 99 -4.07 6.25 -18.41
CA ASN A 99 -4.07 6.48 -16.97
C ASN A 99 -3.25 5.42 -16.25
N MET A 100 -3.44 4.15 -16.60
CA MET A 100 -2.66 3.03 -16.05
C MET A 100 -1.16 3.18 -16.33
N LEU A 101 -0.78 3.65 -17.52
CA LEU A 101 0.62 3.90 -17.87
C LEU A 101 1.23 5.00 -16.98
N ARG A 102 0.47 6.08 -16.72
CA ARG A 102 0.92 7.15 -15.80
C ARG A 102 1.15 6.62 -14.39
N LEU A 103 0.23 5.81 -13.88
CA LEU A 103 0.36 5.19 -12.56
C LEU A 103 1.53 4.20 -12.52
N GLN A 104 1.75 3.41 -13.58
CA GLN A 104 2.90 2.52 -13.69
C GLN A 104 4.23 3.27 -13.65
N ILE A 105 4.31 4.45 -14.28
CA ILE A 105 5.49 5.33 -14.24
C ILE A 105 5.71 5.89 -12.84
N ALA A 106 4.64 6.35 -12.17
CA ALA A 106 4.72 6.92 -10.83
C ALA A 106 5.32 5.95 -9.79
N ILE A 107 5.06 4.65 -9.93
CA ILE A 107 5.59 3.64 -8.99
C ILE A 107 6.92 3.02 -9.42
N GLN A 108 7.53 3.44 -10.54
CA GLN A 108 8.76 2.82 -11.05
C GLN A 108 9.91 2.91 -10.05
N GLU A 109 10.00 4.02 -9.31
CA GLU A 109 11.05 4.21 -8.30
C GLU A 109 11.00 3.13 -7.20
N TYR A 110 9.81 2.65 -6.84
CA TYR A 110 9.65 1.63 -5.81
C TYR A 110 9.76 0.20 -6.35
N ARG A 111 9.64 -0.02 -7.67
CA ARG A 111 9.56 -1.37 -8.27
C ARG A 111 10.67 -2.32 -7.86
N GLY A 112 11.88 -1.81 -7.70
CA GLY A 112 13.05 -2.63 -7.34
C GLY A 112 13.01 -3.16 -5.90
N ASN A 113 12.31 -2.44 -5.02
CA ASN A 113 12.32 -2.72 -3.58
C ASN A 113 10.93 -3.05 -3.01
N MET A 114 9.88 -2.99 -3.84
CA MET A 114 8.49 -3.22 -3.47
C MET A 114 8.03 -4.62 -3.89
N THR A 115 7.50 -5.38 -2.95
CA THR A 115 6.79 -6.63 -3.22
C THR A 115 5.31 -6.49 -2.93
N ILE A 116 4.43 -6.82 -3.89
CA ILE A 116 2.98 -6.79 -3.67
C ILE A 116 2.49 -8.17 -3.23
N VAL A 117 1.91 -8.21 -2.03
CA VAL A 117 1.38 -9.41 -1.39
C VAL A 117 -0.14 -9.29 -1.31
N HIS A 118 -0.84 -10.17 -2.03
CA HIS A 118 -2.28 -10.32 -1.86
C HIS A 118 -2.57 -11.14 -0.61
N LYS A 119 -3.46 -10.66 0.26
CA LYS A 119 -3.91 -11.38 1.45
C LYS A 119 -5.43 -11.28 1.57
N SER A 120 -6.12 -12.37 1.27
CA SER A 120 -7.58 -12.49 1.38
C SER A 120 -8.02 -12.50 2.86
N GLY A 121 -8.99 -11.67 3.22
CA GLY A 121 -9.64 -11.65 4.55
C GLY A 121 -9.61 -10.27 5.21
N ASN A 122 -10.10 -10.17 6.46
CA ASN A 122 -10.06 -8.95 7.29
C ASN A 122 -8.61 -8.61 7.70
N ILE A 123 -7.80 -8.15 6.75
CA ILE A 123 -6.44 -7.65 6.99
C ILE A 123 -6.42 -6.39 7.87
N HIS A 124 -7.56 -5.72 8.01
CA HIS A 124 -7.70 -4.43 8.68
C HIS A 124 -8.22 -4.48 10.12
N LYS A 125 -8.31 -5.66 10.76
CA LYS A 125 -8.61 -5.73 12.22
C LYS A 125 -7.62 -4.96 13.09
N ASN A 126 -6.44 -4.64 12.56
CA ASN A 126 -5.43 -3.80 13.22
C ASN A 126 -5.70 -2.29 13.05
N ALA A 127 -6.64 -1.91 12.18
CA ALA A 127 -7.08 -0.55 11.90
C ALA A 127 -8.53 -0.25 12.38
N ASP A 128 -9.28 -1.27 12.83
CA ASP A 128 -10.68 -1.18 13.34
C ASP A 128 -10.81 -0.49 14.73
N GLY A 129 -9.92 0.46 15.04
CA GLY A 129 -9.87 1.16 16.33
C GLY A 129 -9.82 2.69 16.24
N LEU A 130 -10.30 3.28 15.13
CA LEU A 130 -10.43 4.73 14.96
C LEU A 130 -11.90 5.14 14.85
#